data_AF-A0A2E3XMI5-F1
#
_entry.id   AF-A0A2E3XMI5-F1
#
_cell.length_a   1.000
_cell.length_b   1.000
_cell.length_c   1.000
_cell.angle_alpha   90.00
_cell.angle_beta   90.00
_cell.angle_gamma   90.00
#
_symmetry.space_group_name_H-M   'P 1'
#
loop_
_entity.id
_entity.type
_entity.pdbx_description
1 polymer ?
#
loop_
_entity_poly.entity_id
_entity_poly.type
_entity_poly.pdbx_seq_one_letter_code
_entity_poly.pdbx_strand_id
1 'polypeptide(L)'
;MAWPEIRKDLKLFEGYHSPQLAVEVRLNTNESPLPPPSQWVSEIQKVVATIEWNRYPDRDANELASQLAQSHGVQPNNVVSANGSNEIIQSILLAYGGNNRSSIIYEPTYAMHAQIAKITGTEIISCDRDGSLLCGHSGLETLRTTKPNIVFLCSPNNPTGLIEPKETIISALEYCSQNGSLLVVDEAYGEFSDWSAIELVDNDAPIVVTRTFSKAHGFAAGRLGYAVGATRVIDGMKEVLLPYHLDSFKQIAGLTALKYKSEMAQ
;
A
#
# COMPACT_ATOMS: atom_id res chain seq x y z
N MET A 1 32.72 28.28 3.77
CA MET A 1 32.40 27.11 2.92
C MET A 1 30.88 26.99 2.90
N ALA A 2 30.25 27.11 1.74
CA ALA A 2 28.79 27.00 1.62
C ALA A 2 28.43 25.56 1.26
N TRP A 3 27.55 24.95 2.05
CA TRP A 3 27.00 23.61 1.79
C TRP A 3 25.73 23.75 0.93
N PRO A 4 25.41 22.77 0.07
CA PRO A 4 24.12 22.76 -0.64
C PRO A 4 22.95 22.70 0.36
N GLU A 5 21.90 23.47 0.13
CA GLU A 5 20.69 23.42 0.95
C GLU A 5 19.88 22.15 0.64
N ILE A 6 19.44 21.44 1.68
CA ILE A 6 18.43 20.39 1.54
C ILE A 6 17.12 21.04 1.09
N ARG A 7 16.39 20.35 0.20
CA ARG A 7 15.03 20.72 -0.23
C ARG A 7 14.15 21.12 0.97
N LYS A 8 13.71 22.39 1.00
CA LYS A 8 12.96 22.99 2.13
C LYS A 8 11.61 22.34 2.35
N ASP A 9 11.03 21.81 1.29
CA ASP A 9 9.77 21.07 1.27
C ASP A 9 9.90 19.66 1.89
N LEU A 10 11.09 19.12 2.14
CA LEU A 10 11.25 17.80 2.80
C LEU A 10 11.13 17.83 4.33
N LYS A 11 10.89 19.00 4.95
CA LYS A 11 10.62 19.05 6.40
C LYS A 11 9.41 18.16 6.72
N LEU A 12 9.64 17.17 7.58
CA LEU A 12 8.61 16.25 8.07
C LEU A 12 7.52 17.01 8.82
N PHE A 13 6.30 16.49 8.79
CA PHE A 13 5.24 16.98 9.67
C PHE A 13 5.64 16.72 11.14
N GLU A 14 5.46 17.72 11.99
CA GLU A 14 5.68 17.54 13.42
C GLU A 14 4.79 16.41 13.96
N GLY A 15 5.37 15.53 14.79
CA GLY A 15 4.63 14.44 15.45
C GLY A 15 4.54 13.13 14.65
N TYR A 16 4.94 13.07 13.38
CA TYR A 16 4.98 11.81 12.63
C TYR A 16 6.28 11.03 12.87
N HIS A 17 6.38 10.42 14.06
CA HIS A 17 7.35 9.38 14.35
C HIS A 17 6.67 8.34 15.23
N SER A 18 6.56 7.09 14.77
CA SER A 18 6.31 5.97 15.68
C SER A 18 7.60 5.69 16.43
N PRO A 19 7.72 6.06 17.72
CA PRO A 19 8.96 5.87 18.45
C PRO A 19 9.27 4.38 18.60
N GLN A 20 10.54 4.02 18.44
CA GLN A 20 11.03 2.70 18.86
C GLN A 20 11.20 2.74 20.38
N LEU A 21 10.24 2.16 21.08
CA LEU A 21 10.19 2.17 22.53
C LEU A 21 10.72 0.86 23.09
N ALA A 22 11.65 0.95 24.03
CA ALA A 22 12.06 -0.18 24.88
C ALA A 22 11.05 -0.32 26.03
N VAL A 23 9.88 -0.86 25.72
CA VAL A 23 8.79 -1.13 26.67
C VAL A 23 8.39 -2.59 26.63
N GLU A 24 7.85 -3.08 27.74
CA GLU A 24 7.41 -4.48 27.89
C GLU A 24 6.21 -4.80 26.98
N VAL A 25 5.24 -3.88 26.92
CA VAL A 25 4.02 -4.04 26.11
C VAL A 25 3.97 -2.95 25.04
N ARG A 26 3.93 -3.37 23.77
CA ARG A 26 3.91 -2.48 22.60
C ARG A 26 2.53 -2.48 21.96
N LEU A 27 1.87 -1.33 21.92
CA LEU A 27 0.53 -1.14 21.32
C LEU A 27 0.46 0.11 20.43
N ASN A 28 1.59 0.54 19.87
CA ASN A 28 1.73 1.84 19.19
C ASN A 28 1.86 1.77 17.66
N THR A 29 2.14 0.59 17.08
CA THR A 29 2.42 0.43 15.63
C THR A 29 1.52 -0.57 14.92
N ASN A 30 0.49 -1.10 15.59
CA ASN A 30 -0.41 -2.13 15.06
C ASN A 30 0.37 -3.34 14.53
N GLU A 31 1.38 -3.82 15.26
CA GLU A 31 2.09 -5.07 14.97
C GLU A 31 1.24 -6.26 15.42
N SER A 32 1.41 -7.43 14.77
CA SER A 32 0.79 -8.65 15.28
C SER A 32 1.38 -8.97 16.67
N PRO A 33 0.54 -9.34 17.65
CA PRO A 33 1.01 -9.75 18.97
C PRO A 33 1.66 -11.15 18.96
N LEU A 34 1.47 -11.91 17.88
CA LEU A 34 1.97 -13.27 17.73
C LEU A 34 3.16 -13.34 16.76
N PRO A 35 4.18 -14.16 17.04
CA PRO A 35 5.23 -14.43 16.06
C PRO A 35 4.67 -15.24 14.88
N PRO A 36 5.35 -15.23 13.72
CA PRO A 36 5.04 -16.15 12.64
C PRO A 36 4.99 -17.62 13.10
N PRO A 37 4.15 -18.48 12.50
CA PRO A 37 4.06 -19.90 12.84
C PRO A 37 5.42 -20.60 12.80
N SER A 38 5.67 -21.52 13.73
CA SER A 38 6.95 -22.24 13.81
C SER A 38 7.26 -23.07 12.56
N GLN A 39 6.22 -23.55 11.88
CA GLN A 39 6.33 -24.24 10.59
C GLN A 39 6.88 -23.31 9.51
N TRP A 40 6.38 -22.06 9.44
CA TRP A 40 6.90 -21.05 8.52
C TRP A 40 8.37 -20.76 8.82
N VAL A 41 8.75 -20.55 10.09
CA VAL A 41 10.15 -20.31 10.49
C VAL A 41 11.05 -21.47 10.05
N SER A 42 10.59 -22.71 10.26
CA SER A 42 11.34 -23.92 9.88
C SER A 42 11.47 -24.08 8.36
N GLU A 43 10.47 -23.67 7.58
CA GLU A 43 10.55 -23.69 6.11
C GLU A 43 11.51 -22.61 5.61
N ILE A 44 11.41 -21.39 6.13
CA ILE A 44 12.32 -20.28 5.79
C ILE A 44 13.78 -20.67 6.01
N GLN A 45 14.12 -21.27 7.15
CA GLN A 45 15.48 -21.73 7.44
C GLN A 45 16.04 -22.68 6.36
N LYS A 46 15.17 -23.46 5.69
CA LYS A 46 15.57 -24.38 4.62
C LYS A 46 15.68 -23.66 3.28
N VAL A 47 14.67 -22.87 2.88
CA VAL A 47 14.64 -22.22 1.57
C VAL A 47 15.66 -21.08 1.44
N VAL A 48 16.08 -20.47 2.56
CA VAL A 48 17.16 -19.48 2.56
C VAL A 48 18.48 -20.08 2.07
N ALA A 49 18.72 -21.36 2.34
CA ALA A 49 19.91 -22.07 1.88
C ALA A 49 19.91 -22.32 0.36
N THR A 50 18.77 -22.19 -0.31
CA THR A 50 18.66 -22.38 -1.77
C THR A 50 18.86 -21.08 -2.56
N ILE A 51 19.07 -19.95 -1.90
CA ILE A 51 19.29 -18.65 -2.56
C ILE A 51 20.68 -18.61 -3.17
N GLU A 52 20.76 -18.31 -4.48
CA GLU A 52 22.01 -17.95 -5.15
C GLU A 52 22.40 -16.49 -4.83
N TRP A 53 23.02 -16.26 -3.67
CA TRP A 53 23.31 -14.91 -3.14
C TRP A 53 24.18 -14.01 -4.04
N ASN A 54 24.89 -14.60 -4.99
CA ASN A 54 25.72 -13.89 -5.97
C ASN A 54 24.97 -13.56 -7.28
N ARG A 55 23.64 -13.80 -7.35
CA ARG A 55 22.80 -13.51 -8.51
C ARG A 55 21.76 -12.44 -8.16
N TYR A 56 21.37 -11.66 -9.18
CA TYR A 56 20.25 -10.75 -9.03
C TYR A 56 18.93 -11.53 -8.87
N PRO A 57 17.97 -11.00 -8.10
CA PRO A 57 16.65 -11.60 -7.95
C PRO A 57 15.88 -11.61 -9.28
N ASP A 58 14.79 -12.38 -9.30
CA ASP A 58 13.76 -12.18 -10.33
C ASP A 58 13.29 -10.72 -10.25
N ARG A 59 13.48 -9.98 -11.34
CA ARG A 59 13.19 -8.54 -11.39
C ARG A 59 11.72 -8.23 -11.10
N ASP A 60 10.82 -9.09 -11.59
CA ASP A 60 9.38 -8.85 -11.53
C ASP A 60 8.69 -9.68 -10.44
N ALA A 61 9.46 -10.49 -9.70
CA ALA A 61 8.95 -11.40 -8.68
C ALA A 61 7.78 -12.26 -9.19
N ASN A 62 7.93 -12.86 -10.38
CA ASN A 62 6.87 -13.48 -11.16
C ASN A 62 6.12 -14.58 -10.39
N GLU A 63 6.84 -15.40 -9.64
CA GLU A 63 6.22 -16.46 -8.85
C GLU A 63 5.37 -15.88 -7.71
N LEU A 64 5.88 -14.86 -7.01
CA LEU A 64 5.13 -14.17 -5.95
C LEU A 64 3.89 -13.45 -6.49
N ALA A 65 4.04 -12.74 -7.61
CA ALA A 65 2.93 -12.09 -8.29
C ALA A 65 1.84 -13.12 -8.69
N SER A 66 2.25 -14.28 -9.21
CA SER A 66 1.35 -15.35 -9.62
C SER A 66 0.57 -15.95 -8.45
N GLN A 67 1.23 -16.22 -7.32
CA GLN A 67 0.59 -16.75 -6.11
C GLN A 67 -0.38 -15.74 -5.48
N LEU A 68 0.03 -14.47 -5.41
CA LEU A 68 -0.85 -13.39 -4.95
C LEU A 68 -2.07 -13.25 -5.87
N ALA A 69 -1.87 -13.23 -7.18
CA ALA A 69 -2.95 -13.13 -8.16
C ALA A 69 -3.95 -14.28 -8.04
N GLN A 70 -3.44 -15.52 -7.91
CA GLN A 70 -4.28 -16.69 -7.65
C GLN A 70 -5.11 -16.52 -6.37
N SER A 71 -4.52 -16.00 -5.29
CA SER A 71 -5.23 -15.81 -4.01
C SER A 71 -6.37 -14.79 -4.06
N HIS A 72 -6.35 -13.90 -5.06
CA HIS A 72 -7.33 -12.82 -5.27
C HIS A 72 -8.23 -13.06 -6.49
N GLY A 73 -8.02 -14.14 -7.26
CA GLY A 73 -8.78 -14.41 -8.47
C GLY A 73 -8.50 -13.45 -9.64
N VAL A 74 -7.32 -12.84 -9.69
CA VAL A 74 -6.88 -11.91 -10.76
C VAL A 74 -5.75 -12.50 -11.59
N GLN A 75 -5.30 -11.80 -12.64
CA GLN A 75 -4.16 -12.24 -13.45
C GLN A 75 -2.83 -11.81 -12.82
N PRO A 76 -1.70 -12.53 -13.06
CA PRO A 76 -0.40 -12.16 -12.50
C PRO A 76 0.07 -10.74 -12.85
N ASN A 77 -0.30 -10.23 -14.03
CA ASN A 77 0.01 -8.87 -14.46
C ASN A 77 -0.85 -7.79 -13.77
N ASN A 78 -1.88 -8.17 -13.01
CA ASN A 78 -2.61 -7.27 -12.11
C ASN A 78 -1.89 -7.05 -10.77
N VAL A 79 -0.73 -7.66 -10.54
CA VAL A 79 -0.03 -7.62 -9.25
C VAL A 79 1.38 -7.06 -9.40
N VAL A 80 1.80 -6.26 -8.41
CA VAL A 80 3.20 -5.87 -8.20
C VAL A 80 3.52 -5.90 -6.71
N SER A 81 4.72 -6.37 -6.37
CA SER A 81 5.22 -6.46 -4.98
C SER A 81 6.37 -5.49 -4.76
N ALA A 82 6.52 -4.97 -3.54
CA ALA A 82 7.59 -4.03 -3.17
C ALA A 82 7.98 -4.14 -1.68
N ASN A 83 8.99 -3.38 -1.26
CA ASN A 83 9.49 -3.36 0.13
C ASN A 83 8.51 -2.66 1.09
N GLY A 84 7.37 -3.30 1.32
CA GLY A 84 6.26 -2.79 2.14
C GLY A 84 5.33 -1.87 1.35
N SER A 85 4.16 -1.59 1.92
CA SER A 85 3.15 -0.73 1.29
C SER A 85 3.63 0.71 1.07
N ASN A 86 4.61 1.20 1.82
CA ASN A 86 5.17 2.54 1.58
C ASN A 86 5.88 2.65 0.22
N GLU A 87 6.60 1.62 -0.22
CA GLU A 87 7.21 1.64 -1.55
C GLU A 87 6.14 1.49 -2.65
N ILE A 88 5.08 0.72 -2.39
CA ILE A 88 3.90 0.68 -3.26
C ILE A 88 3.29 2.08 -3.41
N ILE A 89 2.97 2.77 -2.31
CA ILE A 89 2.43 4.14 -2.32
C ILE A 89 3.38 5.11 -3.03
N GLN A 90 4.69 4.99 -2.79
CA GLN A 90 5.70 5.80 -3.49
C GLN A 90 5.67 5.55 -5.00
N SER A 91 5.60 4.29 -5.45
CA SER A 91 5.53 3.97 -6.88
C SER A 91 4.27 4.52 -7.54
N ILE A 92 3.12 4.48 -6.86
CA ILE A 92 1.87 5.08 -7.33
C ILE A 92 2.06 6.59 -7.52
N LEU A 93 2.61 7.28 -6.52
CA LEU A 93 2.79 8.72 -6.54
C LEU A 93 3.87 9.17 -7.54
N LEU A 94 4.90 8.37 -7.79
CA LEU A 94 5.89 8.64 -8.84
C LEU A 94 5.32 8.46 -10.26
N ALA A 95 4.45 7.46 -10.46
CA ALA A 95 3.86 7.18 -11.76
C ALA A 95 2.69 8.12 -12.11
N TYR A 96 1.80 8.36 -11.14
CA TYR A 96 0.53 9.07 -11.37
C TYR A 96 0.46 10.44 -10.70
N GLY A 97 1.32 10.72 -9.72
CA GLY A 97 1.46 12.03 -9.08
C GLY A 97 2.62 12.83 -9.66
N GLY A 98 3.34 13.53 -8.79
CA GLY A 98 4.49 14.35 -9.12
C GLY A 98 4.15 15.81 -9.38
N ASN A 99 5.13 16.54 -9.93
CA ASN A 99 5.04 17.98 -10.08
C ASN A 99 3.83 18.43 -10.93
N ASN A 100 3.14 19.48 -10.48
CA ASN A 100 1.88 19.99 -11.06
C ASN A 100 0.71 18.99 -11.04
N ARG A 101 0.80 17.93 -10.22
CA ARG A 101 -0.31 17.01 -9.96
C ARG A 101 -0.64 17.01 -8.49
N SER A 102 -1.88 16.67 -8.19
CA SER A 102 -2.38 16.63 -6.82
C SER A 102 -2.98 15.27 -6.46
N SER A 103 -2.91 14.93 -5.18
CA SER A 103 -3.62 13.80 -4.59
C SER A 103 -4.48 14.29 -3.43
N ILE A 104 -5.70 13.79 -3.34
CA ILE A 104 -6.61 14.07 -2.22
C ILE A 104 -6.57 12.97 -1.17
N ILE A 105 -6.62 13.37 0.09
CA ILE A 105 -6.71 12.48 1.27
C ILE A 105 -7.81 12.98 2.21
N TYR A 106 -8.34 12.08 3.03
CA TYR A 106 -9.42 12.38 3.98
C TYR A 106 -8.96 12.16 5.43
N GLU A 107 -8.64 13.24 6.14
CA GLU A 107 -8.07 13.23 7.48
C GLU A 107 -9.14 13.07 8.58
N PRO A 108 -8.85 12.36 9.69
CA PRO A 108 -7.60 11.67 9.96
C PRO A 108 -7.44 10.37 9.13
N THR A 109 -6.28 10.20 8.50
CA THR A 109 -5.90 8.98 7.75
C THR A 109 -4.43 8.63 7.98
N TYR A 110 -3.91 7.66 7.22
CA TYR A 110 -2.53 7.22 7.30
C TYR A 110 -1.57 8.32 6.81
N ALA A 111 -0.90 8.97 7.75
CA ALA A 111 -0.06 10.14 7.47
C ALA A 111 1.10 9.90 6.48
N MET A 112 1.49 8.65 6.18
CA MET A 112 2.44 8.40 5.07
C MET A 112 1.88 8.81 3.71
N HIS A 113 0.55 8.81 3.50
CA HIS A 113 -0.02 9.27 2.22
C HIS A 113 0.43 10.70 1.92
N ALA A 114 0.23 11.61 2.88
CA ALA A 114 0.67 13.00 2.78
C ALA A 114 2.20 13.13 2.70
N GLN A 115 2.93 12.38 3.53
CA GLN A 115 4.38 12.48 3.60
C GLN A 115 5.06 11.99 2.32
N ILE A 116 4.64 10.85 1.77
CA ILE A 116 5.22 10.30 0.53
C ILE A 116 4.86 11.18 -0.65
N ALA A 117 3.62 11.71 -0.72
CA ALA A 117 3.22 12.64 -1.77
C ALA A 117 4.13 13.88 -1.81
N LYS A 118 4.45 14.45 -0.64
CA LYS A 118 5.39 15.56 -0.54
C LYS A 118 6.80 15.20 -1.03
N ILE A 119 7.30 14.01 -0.65
CA ILE A 119 8.63 13.53 -1.07
C ILE A 119 8.69 13.36 -2.59
N THR A 120 7.64 12.85 -3.21
CA THR A 120 7.52 12.65 -4.67
C THR A 120 7.14 13.94 -5.43
N GLY A 121 6.92 15.05 -4.73
CA GLY A 121 6.58 16.34 -5.33
C GLY A 121 5.12 16.46 -5.80
N THR A 122 4.23 15.67 -5.24
CA THR A 122 2.77 15.71 -5.47
C THR A 122 2.12 16.67 -4.48
N GLU A 123 1.25 17.56 -4.95
CA GLU A 123 0.47 18.44 -4.09
C GLU A 123 -0.57 17.64 -3.29
N ILE A 124 -0.75 17.96 -2.00
CA ILE A 124 -1.77 17.34 -1.16
C ILE A 124 -2.97 18.26 -1.02
N ILE A 125 -4.13 17.73 -1.39
CA ILE A 125 -5.43 18.29 -1.00
C ILE A 125 -5.89 17.50 0.21
N SER A 126 -5.93 18.14 1.38
CA SER A 126 -6.45 17.52 2.60
C SER A 126 -7.90 17.94 2.81
N CYS A 127 -8.77 16.97 3.08
CA CYS A 127 -10.16 17.18 3.45
C CYS A 127 -10.44 16.50 4.78
N ASP A 128 -11.24 17.12 5.63
CA ASP A 128 -11.64 16.49 6.88
C ASP A 128 -12.75 15.46 6.62
N ARG A 129 -12.62 14.30 7.24
CA ARG A 129 -13.71 13.33 7.40
C ARG A 129 -14.83 13.99 8.21
N ASP A 130 -16.07 13.60 7.94
CA ASP A 130 -17.22 14.16 8.66
C ASP A 130 -17.36 13.58 10.08
N GLY A 131 -18.45 13.93 10.78
CA GLY A 131 -18.70 13.44 12.14
C GLY A 131 -18.85 11.92 12.28
N SER A 132 -19.05 11.19 11.17
CA SER A 132 -19.04 9.72 11.14
C SER A 132 -17.63 9.14 11.03
N LEU A 133 -16.61 9.96 10.82
CA LEU A 133 -15.22 9.57 10.56
C LEU A 133 -15.03 8.72 9.30
N LEU A 134 -16.03 8.69 8.41
CA LEU A 134 -15.95 8.15 7.04
C LEU A 134 -15.64 9.28 6.05
N CYS A 135 -15.28 8.94 4.81
CA CYS A 135 -15.20 9.93 3.73
C CYS A 135 -16.54 10.64 3.55
N GLY A 136 -17.65 9.88 3.59
CA GLY A 136 -19.00 10.39 3.46
C GLY A 136 -19.31 11.02 2.10
N HIS A 137 -20.56 11.45 1.91
CA HIS A 137 -20.99 12.08 0.66
C HIS A 137 -20.34 13.45 0.45
N SER A 138 -20.20 14.23 1.52
CA SER A 138 -19.54 15.54 1.49
C SER A 138 -18.07 15.45 1.07
N GLY A 139 -17.36 14.40 1.46
CA GLY A 139 -15.99 14.16 1.05
C GLY A 139 -15.86 13.87 -0.45
N LEU A 140 -16.82 13.17 -1.06
CA LEU A 140 -16.79 12.95 -2.51
C LEU A 140 -17.16 14.19 -3.32
N GLU A 141 -17.98 15.09 -2.78
CA GLU A 141 -18.32 16.34 -3.45
C GLU A 141 -17.11 17.26 -3.66
N THR A 142 -16.10 17.21 -2.78
CA THR A 142 -14.86 17.99 -2.95
C THR A 142 -14.06 17.58 -4.18
N LEU A 143 -14.25 16.35 -4.68
CA LEU A 143 -13.61 15.88 -5.92
C LEU A 143 -14.04 16.75 -7.11
N ARG A 144 -15.30 17.19 -7.16
CA ARG A 144 -15.83 17.99 -8.28
C ARG A 144 -15.16 19.35 -8.40
N THR A 145 -14.75 19.95 -7.28
CA THR A 145 -14.12 21.26 -7.26
C THR A 145 -12.60 21.19 -7.36
N THR A 146 -11.98 20.19 -6.73
CA THR A 146 -10.52 20.09 -6.62
C THR A 146 -9.86 19.33 -7.76
N LYS A 147 -10.55 18.39 -8.40
CA LYS A 147 -10.11 17.61 -9.57
C LYS A 147 -8.71 16.99 -9.41
N PRO A 148 -8.49 16.16 -8.37
CA PRO A 148 -7.18 15.57 -8.10
C PRO A 148 -6.81 14.51 -9.13
N ASN A 149 -5.50 14.28 -9.32
CA ASN A 149 -5.02 13.18 -10.15
C ASN A 149 -5.10 11.83 -9.45
N ILE A 150 -5.00 11.81 -8.12
CA ILE A 150 -5.09 10.61 -7.29
C ILE A 150 -6.08 10.83 -6.15
N VAL A 151 -6.94 9.85 -5.90
CA VAL A 151 -7.86 9.83 -4.75
C VAL A 151 -7.44 8.69 -3.83
N PHE A 152 -7.03 8.99 -2.59
CA PHE A 152 -6.75 7.97 -1.59
C PHE A 152 -7.95 7.74 -0.67
N LEU A 153 -8.35 6.48 -0.53
CA LEU A 153 -9.27 6.01 0.51
C LEU A 153 -8.61 4.89 1.30
N CYS A 154 -8.42 5.07 2.61
CA CYS A 154 -7.90 4.02 3.49
C CYS A 154 -9.08 3.27 4.12
N SER A 155 -9.14 1.95 3.92
CA SER A 155 -10.27 1.13 4.37
C SER A 155 -9.83 -0.31 4.68
N PRO A 156 -9.93 -0.79 5.93
CA PRO A 156 -10.20 -0.02 7.14
C PRO A 156 -9.21 1.13 7.36
N ASN A 157 -9.71 2.28 7.80
CA ASN A 157 -8.93 3.50 7.95
C ASN A 157 -8.01 3.44 9.18
N ASN A 158 -6.75 3.87 9.03
CA ASN A 158 -5.87 4.20 10.15
C ASN A 158 -5.91 5.72 10.36
N PRO A 159 -6.31 6.26 11.52
CA PRO A 159 -6.41 5.58 12.82
C PRO A 159 -7.82 5.19 13.26
N THR A 160 -8.87 5.50 12.49
CA THR A 160 -10.26 5.41 12.99
C THR A 160 -10.80 3.98 13.09
N GLY A 161 -10.17 3.02 12.42
CA GLY A 161 -10.57 1.61 12.36
C GLY A 161 -11.81 1.35 11.50
N LEU A 162 -12.42 2.39 10.93
CA LEU A 162 -13.68 2.27 10.18
C LEU A 162 -13.45 1.78 8.75
N ILE A 163 -14.36 0.93 8.28
CA ILE A 163 -14.42 0.44 6.92
C ILE A 163 -15.26 1.41 6.09
N GLU A 164 -14.73 1.90 4.98
CA GLU A 164 -15.53 2.66 4.01
C GLU A 164 -16.61 1.76 3.40
N PRO A 165 -17.87 2.22 3.31
CA PRO A 165 -18.92 1.47 2.63
C PRO A 165 -18.57 1.20 1.17
N LYS A 166 -18.95 0.03 0.66
CA LYS A 166 -18.69 -0.39 -0.73
C LYS A 166 -19.21 0.64 -1.74
N GLU A 167 -20.37 1.22 -1.47
CA GLU A 167 -21.02 2.24 -2.29
C GLU A 167 -20.19 3.53 -2.35
N THR A 168 -19.45 3.87 -1.29
CA THR A 168 -18.56 5.04 -1.26
C THR A 168 -17.37 4.81 -2.19
N ILE A 169 -16.75 3.63 -2.13
CA ILE A 169 -15.65 3.24 -3.01
C ILE A 169 -16.11 3.20 -4.48
N ILE A 170 -17.29 2.64 -4.75
CA ILE A 170 -17.88 2.62 -6.11
C ILE A 170 -18.10 4.04 -6.61
N SER A 171 -18.69 4.93 -5.80
CA SER A 171 -18.94 6.33 -6.19
C SER A 171 -17.63 7.09 -6.49
N ALA A 172 -16.58 6.85 -5.70
CA ALA A 172 -15.26 7.41 -5.94
C ALA A 172 -14.64 6.85 -7.24
N LEU A 173 -14.81 5.56 -7.51
CA LEU A 173 -14.32 4.92 -8.73
C LEU A 173 -15.03 5.46 -9.98
N GLU A 174 -16.35 5.63 -9.93
CA GLU A 174 -17.13 6.23 -11.02
C GLU A 174 -16.65 7.65 -11.33
N TYR A 175 -16.40 8.47 -10.30
CA TYR A 175 -15.81 9.79 -10.48
C TYR A 175 -14.45 9.70 -11.17
N CYS A 176 -13.56 8.80 -10.69
CA CYS A 176 -12.20 8.65 -11.23
C CYS A 176 -12.22 8.25 -12.71
N SER A 177 -13.07 7.29 -13.07
CA SER A 177 -13.29 6.85 -14.45
C SER A 177 -13.75 7.99 -15.37
N GLN A 178 -14.63 8.88 -14.89
CA GLN A 178 -15.16 9.99 -15.68
C GLN A 178 -14.17 11.16 -15.83
N ASN A 179 -13.27 11.36 -14.86
CA ASN A 179 -12.42 12.54 -14.79
C ASN A 179 -10.93 12.25 -15.06
N GLY A 180 -10.55 11.00 -15.27
CA GLY A 180 -9.16 10.61 -15.52
C GLY A 180 -8.28 10.66 -14.28
N SER A 181 -8.86 10.42 -13.10
CA SER A 181 -8.13 10.27 -11.83
C SER A 181 -7.86 8.79 -11.56
N LEU A 182 -6.88 8.50 -10.70
CA LEU A 182 -6.63 7.15 -10.16
C LEU A 182 -7.23 7.03 -8.76
N LEU A 183 -8.06 6.01 -8.53
CA LEU A 183 -8.50 5.62 -7.19
C LEU A 183 -7.48 4.66 -6.56
N VAL A 184 -6.97 5.03 -5.39
CA VAL A 184 -6.10 4.21 -4.56
C VAL A 184 -6.86 3.82 -3.30
N VAL A 185 -7.10 2.52 -3.12
CA VAL A 185 -7.69 1.99 -1.88
C VAL A 185 -6.58 1.35 -1.05
N ASP A 186 -6.23 1.98 0.08
CA ASP A 186 -5.24 1.43 1.01
C ASP A 186 -5.92 0.46 1.98
N GLU A 187 -5.72 -0.83 1.71
CA GLU A 187 -6.24 -1.94 2.50
C GLU A 187 -5.14 -2.60 3.35
N ALA A 188 -4.25 -1.81 3.98
CA ALA A 188 -3.27 -2.35 4.93
C ALA A 188 -3.90 -3.19 6.06
N TYR A 189 -5.20 -3.00 6.32
CA TYR A 189 -6.01 -3.73 7.30
C TYR A 189 -7.14 -4.56 6.65
N GLY A 190 -7.08 -4.78 5.33
CA GLY A 190 -8.20 -5.38 4.59
C GLY A 190 -8.54 -6.82 4.97
N GLU A 191 -7.67 -7.53 5.69
CA GLU A 191 -7.98 -8.85 6.27
C GLU A 191 -8.94 -8.77 7.47
N PHE A 192 -9.14 -7.57 8.05
CA PHE A 192 -10.08 -7.31 9.14
C PHE A 192 -11.40 -6.71 8.62
N SER A 193 -11.67 -6.84 7.33
CA SER A 193 -12.90 -6.39 6.68
C SER A 193 -13.63 -7.58 6.03
N ASP A 194 -14.95 -7.51 5.99
CA ASP A 194 -15.81 -8.52 5.36
C ASP A 194 -15.83 -8.43 3.82
N TRP A 195 -15.23 -7.38 3.25
CA TRP A 195 -15.17 -7.17 1.81
C TRP A 195 -13.87 -6.49 1.39
N SER A 196 -13.55 -6.52 0.10
CA SER A 196 -12.37 -5.84 -0.44
C SER A 196 -12.66 -5.10 -1.75
N ALA A 197 -12.05 -3.94 -1.91
CA ALA A 197 -12.01 -3.19 -3.17
C ALA A 197 -11.30 -3.96 -4.30
N ILE A 198 -10.58 -5.04 -4.00
CA ILE A 198 -10.04 -5.96 -5.02
C ILE A 198 -11.18 -6.54 -5.87
N GLU A 199 -12.37 -6.73 -5.32
CA GLU A 199 -13.57 -7.15 -6.06
C GLU A 199 -13.98 -6.18 -7.17
N LEU A 200 -13.52 -4.92 -7.11
CA LEU A 200 -13.79 -3.86 -8.09
C LEU A 200 -12.64 -3.68 -9.09
N VAL A 201 -11.54 -4.44 -8.96
CA VAL A 201 -10.42 -4.36 -9.88
C VAL A 201 -10.83 -4.96 -11.22
N ASP A 202 -10.85 -4.11 -12.23
CA ASP A 202 -11.08 -4.45 -13.63
C ASP A 202 -10.03 -3.73 -14.51
N ASN A 203 -9.66 -4.31 -15.66
CA ASN A 203 -8.63 -3.72 -16.52
C ASN A 203 -9.06 -2.40 -17.18
N ASP A 204 -10.35 -2.10 -17.19
CA ASP A 204 -10.92 -0.85 -17.71
C ASP A 204 -11.19 0.19 -16.61
N ALA A 205 -10.93 -0.14 -15.34
CA ALA A 205 -11.17 0.73 -14.19
C ALA A 205 -9.84 1.33 -13.65
N PRO A 206 -9.79 2.65 -13.37
CA PRO A 206 -8.60 3.30 -12.81
C PRO A 206 -8.55 3.10 -11.29
N ILE A 207 -8.40 1.85 -10.85
CA ILE A 207 -8.30 1.47 -9.44
C ILE A 207 -7.02 0.68 -9.17
N VAL A 208 -6.41 0.95 -8.03
CA VAL A 208 -5.36 0.13 -7.44
C VAL A 208 -5.60 -0.03 -5.94
N VAL A 209 -5.44 -1.25 -5.46
CA VAL A 209 -5.64 -1.61 -4.06
C VAL A 209 -4.29 -1.99 -3.47
N THR A 210 -3.88 -1.36 -2.37
CA THR A 210 -2.61 -1.65 -1.70
C THR A 210 -2.81 -2.56 -0.50
N ARG A 211 -1.93 -3.55 -0.35
CA ARG A 211 -1.96 -4.55 0.72
C ARG A 211 -0.57 -4.73 1.35
N THR A 212 -0.52 -5.34 2.54
CA THR A 212 0.72 -5.51 3.29
C THR A 212 0.78 -6.85 4.00
N PHE A 213 1.97 -7.44 4.08
CA PHE A 213 2.22 -8.58 4.93
C PHE A 213 2.51 -8.15 6.39
N SER A 214 2.56 -6.85 6.68
CA SER A 214 3.00 -6.36 7.98
C SER A 214 2.01 -6.57 9.12
N LYS A 215 0.71 -6.67 8.80
CA LYS A 215 -0.38 -6.66 9.77
C LYS A 215 -0.90 -8.07 10.01
N ALA A 216 -1.98 -8.44 9.32
CA ALA A 216 -2.60 -9.76 9.46
C ALA A 216 -1.67 -10.93 9.12
N HIS A 217 -0.58 -10.74 8.38
CA HIS A 217 0.38 -11.82 8.09
C HIS A 217 1.56 -11.88 9.09
N GLY A 218 1.57 -11.05 10.14
CA GLY A 218 2.61 -11.09 11.19
C GLY A 218 4.04 -10.81 10.70
N PHE A 219 4.21 -10.28 9.49
CA PHE A 219 5.52 -10.16 8.82
C PHE A 219 5.99 -8.71 8.70
N ALA A 220 5.77 -7.91 9.76
CA ALA A 220 6.14 -6.50 9.80
C ALA A 220 7.63 -6.27 9.54
N ALA A 221 8.50 -7.10 10.10
CA ALA A 221 9.95 -7.02 9.91
C ALA A 221 10.40 -7.35 8.48
N GLY A 222 9.62 -8.16 7.74
CA GLY A 222 9.95 -8.58 6.38
C GLY A 222 9.86 -7.47 5.35
N ARG A 223 9.13 -6.39 5.67
CA ARG A 223 8.87 -5.25 4.76
C ARG A 223 8.41 -5.73 3.39
N LEU A 224 7.30 -6.47 3.35
CA LEU A 224 6.69 -6.92 2.11
C LEU A 224 5.28 -6.34 1.97
N GLY A 225 5.00 -5.76 0.82
CA GLY A 225 3.69 -5.26 0.43
C GLY A 225 3.46 -5.49 -1.05
N TYR A 226 2.21 -5.35 -1.48
CA TYR A 226 1.83 -5.54 -2.87
C TYR A 226 0.66 -4.63 -3.23
N ALA A 227 0.45 -4.45 -4.53
CA ALA A 227 -0.74 -3.83 -5.08
C ALA A 227 -1.46 -4.78 -6.03
N VAL A 228 -2.77 -4.63 -6.10
CA VAL A 228 -3.64 -5.29 -7.09
C VAL A 228 -4.39 -4.21 -7.85
N GLY A 229 -4.32 -4.20 -9.17
CA GLY A 229 -4.97 -3.16 -9.98
C GLY A 229 -5.03 -3.52 -11.45
N ALA A 230 -5.63 -2.63 -12.26
CA ALA A 230 -5.64 -2.77 -13.70
C ALA A 230 -4.21 -2.94 -14.25
N THR A 231 -4.03 -3.79 -15.26
CA THR A 231 -2.71 -4.08 -15.85
C THR A 231 -1.97 -2.80 -16.23
N ARG A 232 -2.67 -1.85 -16.87
CA ARG A 232 -2.12 -0.54 -17.23
C ARG A 232 -1.64 0.26 -16.01
N VAL A 233 -2.36 0.17 -14.88
CA VAL A 233 -1.98 0.86 -13.65
C VAL A 233 -0.68 0.27 -13.11
N ILE A 234 -0.63 -1.06 -13.03
CA ILE A 234 0.51 -1.84 -12.55
C ILE A 234 1.75 -1.64 -13.43
N ASP A 235 1.59 -1.63 -14.75
CA ASP A 235 2.70 -1.37 -15.68
C ASP A 235 3.29 0.03 -15.45
N GLY A 236 2.45 1.05 -15.28
CA GLY A 236 2.93 2.40 -14.95
C GLY A 236 3.66 2.47 -13.60
N MET A 237 3.27 1.66 -12.61
CA MET A 237 4.02 1.55 -11.35
C MET A 237 5.39 0.88 -11.57
N LYS A 238 5.48 -0.14 -12.42
CA LYS A 238 6.74 -0.85 -12.71
C LYS A 238 7.78 0.03 -13.41
N GLU A 239 7.36 1.03 -14.19
CA GLU A 239 8.27 1.98 -14.86
C GLU A 239 9.11 2.80 -13.87
N VAL A 240 8.61 3.03 -12.65
CA VAL A 240 9.28 3.86 -11.64
C VAL A 240 9.97 3.04 -10.55
N LEU A 241 9.76 1.72 -10.53
CA LEU A 241 10.46 0.82 -9.61
C LEU A 241 11.91 0.63 -10.05
N LEU A 242 12.82 0.65 -9.08
CA LEU A 242 14.22 0.37 -9.36
C LEU A 242 14.39 -1.11 -9.75
N PRO A 243 15.23 -1.42 -10.75
CA PRO A 243 15.56 -2.80 -11.06
C PRO A 243 16.07 -3.54 -9.82
N TYR A 244 15.54 -4.75 -9.59
CA TYR A 244 15.95 -5.63 -8.47
C TYR A 244 15.70 -5.04 -7.07
N HIS A 245 14.78 -4.09 -6.92
CA HIS A 245 14.45 -3.49 -5.62
C HIS A 245 13.95 -4.50 -4.58
N LEU A 246 13.27 -5.57 -4.99
CA LEU A 246 12.77 -6.63 -4.13
C LEU A 246 13.72 -7.83 -4.17
N ASP A 247 14.47 -8.04 -3.09
CA ASP A 247 15.50 -9.09 -3.02
C ASP A 247 14.93 -10.53 -2.98
N SER A 248 15.78 -11.50 -3.35
CA SER A 248 15.41 -12.92 -3.44
C SER A 248 14.91 -13.49 -2.12
N PHE A 249 15.45 -13.01 -0.99
CA PHE A 249 15.01 -13.46 0.33
C PHE A 249 13.57 -13.02 0.60
N LYS A 250 13.23 -11.75 0.35
CA LYS A 250 11.86 -11.27 0.52
C LYS A 250 10.86 -11.96 -0.41
N GLN A 251 11.23 -12.22 -1.66
CA GLN A 251 10.37 -12.94 -2.59
C GLN A 251 10.03 -14.34 -2.08
N ILE A 252 11.05 -15.11 -1.70
CA ILE A 252 10.88 -16.47 -1.15
C ILE A 252 10.13 -16.42 0.18
N ALA A 253 10.46 -15.45 1.06
CA ALA A 253 9.79 -15.34 2.35
C ALA A 253 8.30 -15.01 2.22
N GLY A 254 7.95 -14.15 1.26
CA GLY A 254 6.57 -13.86 0.89
C GLY A 254 5.84 -15.08 0.34
N LEU A 255 6.47 -15.81 -0.59
CA LEU A 255 5.93 -17.06 -1.13
C LEU A 255 5.65 -18.10 -0.05
N THR A 256 6.59 -18.30 0.88
CA THR A 256 6.40 -19.20 2.01
C THR A 256 5.30 -18.68 2.94
N ALA A 257 5.20 -17.37 3.19
CA ALA A 257 4.13 -16.79 4.01
C ALA A 257 2.72 -17.08 3.46
N LEU A 258 2.55 -17.04 2.13
CA LEU A 258 1.26 -17.35 1.50
C LEU A 258 0.79 -18.80 1.74
N LYS A 259 1.72 -19.76 1.91
CA LYS A 259 1.37 -21.15 2.23
C LYS A 259 0.78 -21.31 3.64
N TYR A 260 1.12 -20.41 4.55
CA TYR A 260 0.69 -20.40 5.95
C TYR A 260 -0.29 -19.26 6.25
N LYS A 261 -0.98 -18.74 5.23
CA LYS A 261 -1.84 -17.56 5.35
C LYS A 261 -2.88 -17.72 6.46
N SER A 262 -3.53 -18.88 6.56
CA SER A 262 -4.53 -19.18 7.60
C SER A 262 -3.96 -19.12 9.01
N GLU A 263 -2.76 -19.65 9.20
CA GLU A 263 -2.08 -19.70 10.49
C GLU A 263 -1.44 -18.37 10.86
N MET A 264 -1.14 -17.54 9.86
CA MET A 264 -0.65 -16.18 10.07
C MET A 264 -1.77 -15.18 10.36
N ALA A 265 -2.95 -15.35 9.75
CA ALA A 265 -4.12 -14.49 9.88
C ALA A 265 -4.89 -14.67 11.21
N GLN A 266 -4.17 -14.66 12.33
CA GLN A 266 -4.70 -14.75 13.68
C GLN A 266 -4.89 -13.38 14.33
#